data_AF-A0A3B9T216-F1
#
_entry.id   AF-A0A3B9T216-F1
#
_cell.length_a   1.000
_cell.length_b   1.000
_cell.length_c   1.000
_cell.angle_alpha   90.00
_cell.angle_beta   90.00
_cell.angle_gamma   90.00
#
_symmetry.space_group_name_H-M   'P 1'
#
loop_
_entity.id
_entity.type
_entity.pdbx_description
1 polymer ?
#
loop_
_entity_poly.entity_id
_entity_poly.type
_entity_poly.pdbx_seq_one_letter_code
_entity_poly.pdbx_strand_id
1 'polypeptide(L)'
;MTYMLDDIDEAIDRKFLVTKTMNNQAEAGTIVHIMGAENEKDGSISVFYRITYTKQDFVIKFDSLKSFCKWARPDNFIARHYESFNIKEIQQYIKIKDRNFTNFCLPIILGALVIIWALCMLIGKGSGGAVVIGILMSVIAAVAIILVYRKTKHDAMLRLYSKVSSNWGVNFK
;
A
#
# COMPACT_ATOMS: atom_id res chain seq x y z
N MET A 1 -11.46 -3.38 1.85
CA MET A 1 -11.64 -4.82 1.62
C MET A 1 -10.55 -5.27 0.68
N THR A 2 -9.71 -6.20 1.12
CA THR A 2 -8.80 -6.94 0.24
C THR A 2 -9.69 -7.68 -0.75
N TYR A 3 -9.48 -7.49 -2.05
CA TYR A 3 -10.16 -8.31 -3.05
C TYR A 3 -9.75 -9.76 -2.75
N MET A 4 -10.69 -10.56 -2.29
CA MET A 4 -10.52 -12.00 -2.18
C MET A 4 -11.06 -12.54 -3.49
N LEU A 5 -10.17 -13.02 -4.34
CA LEU A 5 -10.56 -13.96 -5.39
C LEU A 5 -11.09 -15.20 -4.66
N ASP A 6 -12.24 -15.71 -5.09
CA ASP A 6 -12.77 -16.97 -4.57
C ASP A 6 -12.06 -18.16 -5.23
N ASP A 7 -11.62 -18.00 -6.48
CA ASP A 7 -10.81 -18.95 -7.25
C ASP A 7 -9.70 -18.23 -8.04
N ILE A 8 -8.58 -18.91 -8.32
CA ILE A 8 -7.51 -18.38 -9.16
C ILE A 8 -7.93 -18.24 -10.62
N ASP A 9 -8.89 -19.04 -11.09
CA ASP A 9 -9.40 -18.94 -12.46
C ASP A 9 -10.02 -17.56 -12.73
N GLU A 10 -10.54 -16.89 -11.70
CA GLU A 10 -11.03 -15.51 -11.81
C GLU A 10 -9.92 -14.49 -12.03
N ALA A 11 -8.66 -14.85 -11.81
CA ALA A 11 -7.51 -14.01 -12.11
C ALA A 11 -7.13 -14.07 -13.60
N ILE A 12 -7.53 -15.11 -14.32
CA ILE A 12 -7.17 -15.31 -15.74
C ILE A 12 -7.72 -14.16 -16.58
N ASP A 13 -6.91 -13.73 -17.54
CA ASP A 13 -7.16 -12.60 -18.44
C ASP A 13 -7.31 -11.22 -17.75
N ARG A 14 -6.97 -11.13 -16.45
CA ARG A 14 -7.00 -9.86 -15.72
C ARG A 14 -5.60 -9.30 -15.48
N LYS A 15 -5.54 -7.97 -15.36
CA LYS A 15 -4.33 -7.23 -15.01
C LYS A 15 -4.26 -7.01 -13.50
N PHE A 16 -3.11 -7.30 -12.92
CA PHE A 16 -2.82 -7.12 -11.50
C PHE A 16 -1.61 -6.21 -11.30
N LEU A 17 -1.64 -5.45 -10.21
CA LEU A 17 -0.53 -4.64 -9.75
C LEU A 17 0.34 -5.46 -8.80
N VAL A 18 1.61 -5.65 -9.15
CA VAL A 18 2.61 -6.30 -8.30
C VAL A 18 2.93 -5.39 -7.12
N THR A 19 2.73 -5.88 -5.90
CA THR A 19 2.99 -5.16 -4.65
C THR A 19 4.35 -5.49 -4.05
N LYS A 20 4.89 -6.68 -4.35
CA LYS A 20 6.16 -7.18 -3.82
C LYS A 20 7.09 -7.65 -4.94
N THR A 21 8.32 -7.15 -4.95
CA THR A 21 9.33 -7.54 -5.94
C THR A 21 9.71 -9.02 -5.80
N MET A 22 9.79 -9.70 -6.94
CA MET A 22 10.37 -11.03 -7.11
C MET A 22 11.65 -10.87 -7.91
N ASN A 23 12.78 -11.35 -7.36
CA ASN A 23 14.07 -11.22 -8.03
C ASN A 23 14.04 -11.88 -9.42
N ASN A 24 14.58 -11.17 -10.43
CA ASN A 24 14.66 -11.62 -11.81
C ASN A 24 13.32 -11.92 -12.49
N GLN A 25 12.20 -11.42 -11.95
CA GLN A 25 10.89 -11.58 -12.56
C GLN A 25 10.15 -10.24 -12.65
N ALA A 26 9.37 -9.88 -11.63
CA ALA A 26 8.56 -8.68 -11.61
C ALA A 26 8.89 -7.78 -10.41
N GLU A 27 9.03 -6.49 -10.67
CA GLU A 27 9.25 -5.46 -9.66
C GLU A 27 7.93 -4.97 -9.06
N ALA A 28 7.97 -4.53 -7.79
CA ALA A 28 6.84 -3.83 -7.18
C ALA A 28 6.51 -2.55 -7.98
N GLY A 29 5.23 -2.34 -8.28
CA GLY A 29 4.76 -1.24 -9.12
C GLY A 29 4.50 -1.64 -10.58
N THR A 30 4.92 -2.82 -11.01
CA THR A 30 4.68 -3.33 -12.36
C THR A 30 3.28 -3.92 -12.50
N ILE A 31 2.70 -3.79 -13.70
CA ILE A 31 1.43 -4.45 -14.06
C ILE A 31 1.73 -5.76 -14.78
N VAL A 32 1.15 -6.84 -14.26
CA VAL A 32 1.19 -8.17 -14.85
C VAL A 32 -0.18 -8.54 -15.38
N HIS A 33 -0.23 -9.21 -16.52
CA HIS A 33 -1.44 -9.80 -17.08
C HIS A 33 -1.37 -11.30 -16.85
N ILE A 34 -2.37 -11.86 -16.18
CA ILE A 34 -2.41 -13.30 -15.90
C ILE A 34 -2.94 -13.99 -17.15
N MET A 35 -2.08 -14.81 -17.76
CA MET A 35 -2.38 -15.55 -18.99
C MET A 35 -3.06 -16.88 -18.70
N GLY A 36 -2.81 -17.45 -17.52
CA GLY A 36 -3.37 -18.71 -17.09
C GLY A 36 -3.00 -19.00 -15.64
N ALA A 37 -3.72 -19.93 -15.03
CA ALA A 37 -3.42 -20.44 -13.71
C ALA A 37 -3.78 -21.92 -13.62
N GLU A 38 -3.06 -22.65 -12.78
CA GLU A 38 -3.29 -24.06 -12.52
C GLU A 38 -3.30 -24.30 -11.01
N ASN A 39 -4.35 -24.97 -10.53
CA ASN A 39 -4.42 -25.48 -9.17
C ASN A 39 -3.69 -26.82 -9.10
N GLU A 40 -2.67 -26.91 -8.25
CA GLU A 40 -1.87 -28.10 -8.06
C GLU A 40 -2.52 -29.02 -7.01
N LYS A 41 -2.21 -30.32 -7.06
CA LYS A 41 -2.81 -31.33 -6.18
C LYS A 41 -2.47 -31.14 -4.69
N ASP A 42 -1.41 -30.40 -4.39
CA ASP A 42 -0.94 -30.06 -3.04
C ASP A 42 -1.62 -28.80 -2.48
N GLY A 43 -2.56 -28.19 -3.22
CA GLY A 43 -3.23 -26.94 -2.85
C GLY A 43 -2.44 -25.66 -3.17
N SER A 44 -1.27 -25.81 -3.79
CA SER A 44 -0.52 -24.69 -4.34
C SER A 44 -1.05 -24.29 -5.72
N ILE A 45 -0.58 -23.14 -6.21
CA ILE A 45 -1.12 -22.52 -7.42
C ILE A 45 0.04 -22.07 -8.31
N SER A 46 0.04 -22.51 -9.55
CA SER A 46 0.96 -22.07 -10.59
C SER A 46 0.28 -20.98 -11.41
N VAL A 47 0.92 -19.80 -11.54
CA VAL A 47 0.38 -18.63 -12.22
C VAL A 47 1.29 -18.26 -13.38
N PHE A 48 0.73 -18.27 -14.58
CA PHE A 48 1.38 -17.85 -15.81
C PHE A 48 1.03 -16.39 -16.06
N TYR A 49 2.04 -15.53 -16.18
CA TYR A 49 1.81 -14.10 -16.33
C TYR A 49 2.78 -13.44 -17.29
N ARG A 50 2.32 -12.35 -17.89
CA ARG A 50 3.08 -11.49 -18.80
C ARG A 50 3.29 -10.12 -18.17
N ILE A 51 4.52 -9.61 -18.20
CA ILE A 51 4.78 -8.23 -17.80
C ILE A 51 4.27 -7.27 -18.89
N THR A 52 3.44 -6.31 -18.52
CA THR A 52 2.73 -5.46 -19.49
C THR A 52 3.68 -4.60 -20.33
N TYR A 53 4.76 -4.09 -19.74
CA TYR A 53 5.75 -3.23 -20.41
C TYR A 53 6.76 -4.03 -21.25
N THR A 54 7.42 -5.04 -20.67
CA THR A 54 8.46 -5.82 -21.39
C THR A 54 7.90 -6.92 -22.29
N LYS A 55 6.62 -7.28 -22.13
CA LYS A 55 5.95 -8.42 -22.79
C LYS A 55 6.61 -9.78 -22.52
N GLN A 56 7.47 -9.87 -21.52
CA GLN A 56 8.10 -11.12 -21.12
C GLN A 56 7.14 -11.98 -20.29
N ASP A 57 7.18 -13.28 -20.55
CA ASP A 57 6.35 -14.28 -19.91
C ASP A 57 7.12 -14.98 -18.80
N PHE A 58 6.45 -15.17 -17.67
CA PHE A 58 6.99 -15.81 -16.49
C PHE A 58 5.95 -16.77 -15.90
N VAL A 59 6.45 -17.75 -15.16
CA VAL A 59 5.63 -18.68 -14.39
C VAL A 59 6.10 -18.63 -12.96
N ILE A 60 5.15 -18.57 -12.04
CA ILE A 60 5.45 -18.55 -10.61
C ILE A 60 4.49 -19.44 -9.84
N LYS A 61 5.02 -20.11 -8.83
CA LYS A 61 4.26 -20.96 -7.93
C LYS A 61 4.02 -20.25 -6.60
N PHE A 62 2.80 -20.30 -6.10
CA PHE A 62 2.38 -19.77 -4.80
C PHE A 62 1.82 -20.89 -3.94
N ASP A 63 2.10 -20.86 -2.63
CA ASP A 63 1.58 -21.86 -1.69
C ASP A 63 0.04 -21.80 -1.53
N SER A 64 -0.58 -20.68 -1.90
CA SER A 64 -2.04 -20.49 -1.80
C SER A 64 -2.50 -19.26 -2.59
N LEU A 65 -3.81 -19.18 -2.85
CA LEU A 65 -4.45 -17.99 -3.43
C LEU A 65 -4.20 -16.73 -2.60
N LYS A 66 -4.14 -16.88 -1.27
CA LYS A 66 -3.81 -15.78 -0.36
C LYS A 66 -2.39 -15.25 -0.57
N SER A 67 -1.43 -16.13 -0.87
CA SER A 67 -0.06 -15.73 -1.19
C SER A 67 0.00 -14.98 -2.53
N PHE A 68 -0.75 -15.41 -3.53
CA PHE A 68 -0.92 -14.69 -4.79
C PHE A 68 -1.52 -13.29 -4.57
N CYS A 69 -2.66 -13.18 -3.88
CA CYS A 69 -3.33 -11.91 -3.59
C CYS A 69 -2.48 -10.94 -2.72
N LYS A 70 -1.50 -11.46 -1.98
CA LYS A 70 -0.51 -10.65 -1.27
C LYS A 70 0.58 -10.10 -2.19
N TRP A 71 0.97 -10.88 -3.20
CA TRP A 71 2.01 -10.51 -4.16
C TRP A 71 1.49 -9.58 -5.27
N ALA A 72 0.29 -9.82 -5.76
CA ALA A 72 -0.35 -9.02 -6.77
C ALA A 72 -1.81 -8.75 -6.40
N ARG A 73 -2.25 -7.51 -6.61
CA ARG A 73 -3.61 -7.07 -6.27
C ARG A 73 -4.34 -6.53 -7.50
N PRO A 74 -5.65 -6.77 -7.62
CA PRO A 74 -6.45 -6.14 -8.66
C PRO A 74 -6.58 -4.66 -8.31
N ASP A 75 -6.05 -3.80 -9.16
CA ASP A 75 -6.12 -2.34 -8.98
C ASP A 75 -6.50 -1.68 -10.30
N ASN A 76 -7.82 -1.61 -10.56
CA ASN A 76 -8.36 -1.13 -11.83
C ASN A 76 -7.90 0.29 -12.18
N PHE A 77 -7.68 1.16 -11.18
CA PHE A 77 -7.23 2.52 -11.40
C PHE A 77 -5.80 2.54 -11.96
N ILE A 78 -4.87 1.87 -11.28
CA ILE A 78 -3.48 1.79 -11.75
C ILE A 78 -3.42 0.96 -13.05
N ALA A 79 -4.13 -0.16 -13.15
CA ALA A 79 -4.12 -1.01 -14.34
C ALA A 79 -4.64 -0.31 -15.60
N ARG A 80 -5.51 0.70 -15.46
CA ARG A 80 -6.04 1.50 -16.58
C ARG A 80 -5.16 2.69 -16.95
N HIS A 81 -4.45 3.26 -15.97
CA HIS A 81 -3.69 4.49 -16.13
C HIS A 81 -2.19 4.33 -15.87
N TYR A 82 -1.66 3.10 -15.90
CA TYR A 82 -0.26 2.80 -15.60
C TYR A 82 0.72 3.59 -16.48
N GLU A 83 0.30 3.94 -17.71
CA GLU A 83 1.10 4.74 -18.66
C GLU A 83 1.28 6.19 -18.20
N SER A 84 0.37 6.72 -17.37
CA SER A 84 0.45 8.07 -16.83
C SER A 84 1.34 8.19 -15.58
N PHE A 85 1.85 7.07 -15.05
CA PHE A 85 2.56 7.02 -13.77
C PHE A 85 3.96 6.43 -13.90
N ASN A 86 4.90 6.99 -13.14
CA ASN A 86 6.21 6.37 -12.97
C ASN A 86 6.14 5.23 -11.95
N ILE A 87 7.01 4.22 -12.09
CA ILE A 87 7.09 3.07 -11.15
C ILE A 87 7.24 3.55 -9.69
N LYS A 88 8.07 4.58 -9.44
CA LYS A 88 8.25 5.17 -8.10
C LYS A 88 6.95 5.71 -7.49
N GLU A 89 6.07 6.28 -8.32
CA GLU A 89 4.79 6.83 -7.88
C GLU A 89 3.81 5.71 -7.54
N ILE A 90 3.79 4.65 -8.34
CA ILE A 90 3.00 3.44 -8.07
C ILE A 90 3.51 2.74 -6.81
N GLN A 91 4.83 2.65 -6.60
CA GLN A 91 5.42 2.12 -5.37
C GLN A 91 5.05 2.96 -4.14
N GLN A 92 5.07 4.29 -4.26
CA GLN A 92 4.62 5.17 -3.19
C GLN A 92 3.13 4.98 -2.90
N TYR A 93 2.30 4.81 -3.93
CA TYR A 93 0.89 4.47 -3.80
C TYR A 93 0.67 3.15 -3.07
N ILE A 94 1.40 2.09 -3.44
CA ILE A 94 1.38 0.79 -2.74
C ILE A 94 1.73 1.00 -1.26
N LYS A 95 2.85 1.66 -0.99
CA LYS A 95 3.31 1.94 0.37
C LYS A 95 2.28 2.70 1.19
N ILE A 96 1.57 3.68 0.62
CA ILE A 96 0.59 4.48 1.34
C ILE A 96 -0.72 3.71 1.55
N LYS A 97 -1.17 2.94 0.55
CA LYS A 97 -2.39 2.13 0.64
C LYS A 97 -2.27 1.01 1.67
N ASP A 98 -1.09 0.38 1.76
CA ASP A 98 -0.82 -0.72 2.70
C ASP A 98 -0.52 -0.24 4.13
N ARG A 99 -0.33 1.07 4.35
CA ARG A 99 -0.23 1.62 5.71
C ARG A 99 -1.56 1.42 6.42
N ASN A 100 -1.50 0.69 7.53
CA ASN A 100 -2.58 0.57 8.51
C ASN A 100 -2.20 1.27 9.80
N PHE A 101 -3.19 1.51 10.66
CA PHE A 101 -2.98 2.17 11.95
C PHE A 101 -1.86 1.48 12.77
N THR A 102 -1.88 0.15 12.84
CA THR A 102 -0.92 -0.66 13.59
C THR A 102 0.50 -0.59 13.04
N ASN A 103 0.68 -0.51 11.71
CA ASN A 103 2.02 -0.55 11.09
C ASN A 103 2.65 0.84 10.93
N PHE A 104 1.85 1.91 10.97
CA PHE A 104 2.32 3.28 10.74
C PHE A 104 2.07 4.20 11.93
N CYS A 105 0.83 4.33 12.39
CA CYS A 105 0.49 5.27 13.45
C CYS A 105 0.99 4.79 14.82
N LEU A 106 0.77 3.51 15.14
CA LEU A 106 1.03 2.96 16.47
C LEU A 106 2.52 3.05 16.89
N PRO A 107 3.51 2.70 16.05
CA PRO A 107 4.92 2.88 16.41
C PRO A 107 5.30 4.35 16.64
N ILE A 108 4.75 5.27 15.84
CA ILE A 108 5.01 6.71 15.97
C ILE A 108 4.37 7.24 17.26
N ILE A 109 3.14 6.82 17.58
CA ILE A 109 2.46 7.19 18.82
C ILE A 109 3.24 6.68 20.03
N LEU A 110 3.66 5.40 20.02
CA LEU A 110 4.45 4.83 21.13
C LEU A 110 5.76 5.59 21.32
N GLY A 111 6.50 5.87 20.25
CA GLY A 111 7.73 6.66 20.32
C GLY A 111 7.49 8.08 20.87
N ALA A 112 6.44 8.75 20.40
CA ALA A 112 6.07 10.08 20.88
C ALA A 112 5.69 10.06 22.38
N LEU A 113 4.93 9.05 22.82
CA LEU A 113 4.56 8.90 24.23
C LEU A 113 5.78 8.74 25.12
N VAL A 114 6.74 7.88 24.74
CA VAL A 114 7.99 7.70 25.51
C VAL A 114 8.73 9.03 25.67
N ILE A 115 8.84 9.82 24.60
CA ILE A 115 9.52 11.12 24.63
C ILE A 115 8.76 12.12 25.51
N ILE A 116 7.43 12.22 25.36
CA ILE A 116 6.59 13.12 26.15
C ILE A 116 6.73 12.80 27.64
N TRP A 117 6.63 11.53 28.02
CA TRP A 117 6.74 11.12 29.41
C TRP A 117 8.14 11.31 29.99
N ALA A 118 9.20 11.05 29.21
CA ALA A 118 10.58 11.34 29.63
C ALA A 118 10.78 12.84 29.92
N LEU A 119 10.29 13.71 29.04
CA LEU A 119 10.37 15.17 29.22
C LEU A 119 9.55 15.64 30.44
N CYS A 120 8.34 15.12 30.62
CA CYS A 120 7.51 15.45 31.78
C CYS A 120 8.15 15.03 33.11
N MET A 121 8.81 13.87 33.17
CA MET A 121 9.53 13.43 34.38
C MET A 121 10.79 14.25 34.65
N LEU A 122 11.59 14.55 33.62
CA LEU A 122 12.82 15.32 33.75
C LEU A 122 12.58 16.78 34.17
N ILE A 123 11.58 17.43 33.57
CA ILE A 123 11.29 18.85 33.81
C ILE A 123 10.42 19.03 35.06
N GLY A 124 9.40 18.17 35.21
CA GLY A 124 8.36 18.33 36.21
C GLY A 124 8.66 17.71 37.57
N LYS A 125 9.79 16.98 37.70
CA LYS A 125 10.19 16.21 38.90
C LYS A 125 9.06 15.37 39.51
N GLY A 126 8.15 14.84 38.68
CA GLY A 126 7.02 14.02 39.13
C GLY A 126 5.89 14.78 39.85
N SER A 127 5.84 16.12 39.77
CA SER A 127 4.71 16.89 40.30
C SER A 127 3.39 16.55 39.60
N GLY A 128 2.26 16.61 40.32
CA GLY A 128 0.94 16.32 39.75
C GLY A 128 0.59 17.17 38.51
N GLY A 129 1.08 18.42 38.45
CA GLY A 129 0.93 19.27 37.27
C GLY A 129 1.65 18.74 36.03
N ALA A 130 2.83 18.14 36.20
CA ALA A 130 3.57 17.53 35.09
C ALA A 130 2.86 16.30 34.52
N VAL A 131 2.15 15.54 35.36
CA VAL A 131 1.35 14.39 34.94
C VAL A 131 0.17 14.85 34.08
N VAL A 132 -0.55 15.90 34.49
CA VAL A 132 -1.69 16.45 33.73
C VAL A 132 -1.23 16.96 32.36
N ILE A 133 -0.11 17.69 32.30
CA ILE A 133 0.47 18.15 31.03
C ILE A 133 0.88 16.98 30.14
N GLY A 134 1.48 15.93 30.71
CA GLY A 134 1.87 14.72 29.98
C GLY A 134 0.69 14.01 29.34
N ILE A 135 -0.43 13.89 30.05
CA ILE A 135 -1.67 13.30 29.52
C ILE A 135 -2.23 14.14 28.37
N LEU A 136 -2.33 15.47 28.55
CA LEU A 136 -2.80 16.39 27.50
C LEU A 136 -1.94 16.31 26.24
N MET A 137 -0.61 16.36 26.40
CA MET A 137 0.34 16.24 25.29
C MET A 137 0.24 14.89 24.58
N SER A 138 0.01 13.81 25.32
CA SER A 138 -0.18 12.47 24.77
C SER A 138 -1.41 12.39 23.86
N VAL A 139 -2.54 12.98 24.29
CA VAL A 139 -3.78 13.03 23.49
C VAL A 139 -3.57 13.89 22.25
N ILE A 140 -2.97 15.07 22.38
CA ILE A 140 -2.70 15.97 21.25
C ILE A 140 -1.78 15.28 20.22
N ALA A 141 -0.73 14.61 20.66
CA ALA A 141 0.19 13.88 19.79
C ALA A 141 -0.53 12.76 19.03
N ALA A 142 -1.36 11.96 19.70
CA ALA A 142 -2.14 10.91 19.07
C ALA A 142 -3.09 11.45 18.00
N VAL A 143 -3.82 12.53 18.29
CA VAL A 143 -4.72 13.20 17.33
C VAL A 143 -3.94 13.75 16.14
N ALA A 144 -2.83 14.45 16.38
CA ALA A 144 -1.98 14.99 15.33
C ALA A 144 -1.45 13.91 14.38
N ILE A 145 -0.99 12.78 14.91
CA ILE A 145 -0.49 11.65 14.10
C ILE A 145 -1.61 11.07 13.23
N ILE A 146 -2.82 10.92 13.77
CA ILE A 146 -3.98 10.43 13.01
C ILE A 146 -4.36 11.40 11.89
N LEU A 147 -4.37 12.70 12.16
CA LEU A 147 -4.67 13.74 11.16
C LEU A 147 -3.62 13.74 10.04
N VAL A 148 -2.33 13.68 10.38
CA VAL A 148 -1.23 13.60 9.40
C VAL A 148 -1.36 12.33 8.56
N TYR A 149 -1.67 11.19 9.18
CA TYR A 149 -1.92 9.95 8.46
C TYR A 149 -3.07 10.08 7.44
N ARG A 150 -4.20 10.67 7.83
CA ARG A 150 -5.34 10.91 6.91
C ARG A 150 -4.96 11.87 5.79
N LYS A 151 -4.30 12.98 6.13
CA LYS A 151 -3.86 13.99 5.16
C LYS A 151 -2.88 13.41 4.14
N THR A 152 -1.86 12.68 4.59
CA THR A 152 -0.88 12.06 3.69
C THR A 152 -1.51 11.03 2.74
N LYS A 153 -2.52 10.28 3.19
CA LYS A 153 -3.30 9.40 2.31
C LYS A 153 -4.09 10.19 1.28
N HIS A 154 -4.77 11.25 1.71
CA HIS A 154 -5.60 12.08 0.84
C HIS A 154 -4.76 12.82 -0.22
N ASP A 155 -3.68 13.48 0.19
CA ASP A 155 -2.79 14.24 -0.70
C ASP A 155 -2.14 13.33 -1.75
N ALA A 156 -1.72 12.12 -1.36
CA ALA A 156 -1.15 11.16 -2.29
C ALA A 156 -2.16 10.65 -3.32
N MET A 157 -3.40 10.40 -2.90
CA MET A 157 -4.48 10.02 -3.81
C MET A 157 -4.80 11.16 -4.78
N LEU A 158 -4.97 12.39 -4.27
CA LEU A 158 -5.23 13.56 -5.10
C LEU A 158 -4.17 13.78 -6.17
N ARG A 159 -2.88 13.60 -5.84
CA ARG A 159 -1.78 13.72 -6.82
C ARG A 159 -1.85 12.69 -7.94
N LEU A 160 -2.32 11.47 -7.65
CA LEU A 160 -2.49 10.43 -8.67
C LEU A 160 -3.71 10.73 -9.54
N TYR A 161 -4.83 11.10 -8.93
CA TYR A 161 -6.04 11.48 -9.66
C TYR A 161 -5.82 12.70 -10.55
N SER A 162 -5.08 13.71 -10.08
CA SER A 162 -4.82 14.94 -10.83
C SER A 162 -4.06 14.68 -12.14
N LYS A 163 -3.14 13.70 -12.15
CA LYS A 163 -2.39 13.31 -13.36
C LYS A 163 -3.24 12.57 -14.38
N VAL A 164 -4.25 11.84 -13.91
CA VAL A 164 -5.21 11.19 -14.81
C VAL A 164 -6.18 12.23 -15.36
N SER A 165 -6.70 13.11 -14.50
CA SER A 165 -7.68 14.13 -14.89
C SER A 165 -7.10 15.18 -15.85
N SER A 166 -5.80 15.50 -15.78
CA SER A 166 -5.15 16.40 -16.73
C SER A 166 -5.17 15.88 -18.18
N ASN A 167 -5.37 14.58 -18.38
CA ASN A 167 -5.55 13.96 -19.70
C ASN A 167 -7.02 13.65 -20.05
N TRP A 168 -7.97 13.97 -19.16
CA TRP A 168 -9.40 13.69 -19.36
C TRP A 168 -10.24 14.94 -19.67
N GLY A 169 -9.71 16.14 -19.43
CA GLY A 169 -10.36 17.39 -19.79
C GLY A 169 -9.98 17.83 -21.19
N VAL A 170 -10.97 18.13 -22.03
CA VAL A 170 -10.78 18.88 -23.28
C VAL A 170 -9.97 20.13 -22.92
N ASN A 171 -8.76 20.24 -23.48
CA ASN A 171 -7.99 21.48 -23.47
C ASN A 171 -8.80 22.49 -24.28
N PHE A 172 -9.60 23.33 -23.61
CA PHE A 172 -10.13 24.54 -24.23
C PHE A 172 -8.93 25.48 -24.42
N LYS A 173 -8.37 25.40 -25.62
CA LYS A 173 -7.37 26.35 -26.12
C LYS A 173 -8.06 27.66 -26.48
#